data_AF-A0A6A8FJ47-F1
#
_entry.id   AF-A0A6A8FJ47-F1
#
_cell.length_a   1.000
_cell.length_b   1.000
_cell.length_c   1.000
_cell.angle_alpha   90.00
_cell.angle_beta   90.00
_cell.angle_gamma   90.00
#
_symmetry.space_group_name_H-M   'P 1'
#
loop_
_entity.id
_entity.type
_entity.pdbx_description
1 polymer ?
#
loop_
_entity_poly.entity_id
_entity_poly.type
_entity_poly.pdbx_seq_one_letter_code
_entity_poly.pdbx_strand_id
1 'polypeptide(L)' 'MIKTAEAKSDGIIETPQEKRERFLMEFEKPFKCEKCNERFKKKKYLREHKSQIHSY' A
#
# COMPACT_ATOMS: atom_id res chain seq x y z
N MET A 1 1.70 20.62 -20.26
CA MET A 1 2.18 19.26 -19.94
C MET A 1 3.27 19.38 -18.88
N ILE A 2 2.95 19.20 -17.60
CA ILE A 2 3.97 19.03 -16.55
C ILE A 2 3.34 18.21 -15.42
N LYS A 3 3.84 16.99 -15.25
CA LYS A 3 3.51 16.08 -14.16
C LYS A 3 4.23 16.61 -12.91
N THR A 4 3.50 17.26 -12.01
CA THR A 4 4.03 17.62 -10.69
C THR A 4 4.07 16.38 -9.82
N ALA A 5 5.27 15.86 -9.58
CA ALA A 5 5.55 14.92 -8.52
C ALA A 5 5.34 15.63 -7.18
N GLU A 6 4.28 15.26 -6.46
CA GLU A 6 4.03 15.75 -5.11
C GLU A 6 4.96 15.04 -4.12
N ALA A 7 6.17 15.59 -3.99
CA ALA A 7 6.96 15.44 -2.78
C ALA A 7 6.41 16.41 -1.73
N LYS A 8 5.52 15.93 -0.84
CA LYS A 8 5.14 16.68 0.38
C LYS A 8 5.80 16.06 1.59
N SER A 9 6.98 16.59 1.91
CA SER A 9 7.54 16.58 3.26
C SER A 9 7.25 17.96 3.86
N ASP A 10 6.10 18.09 4.52
CA ASP A 10 5.71 19.29 5.27
C ASP A 10 5.02 18.83 6.57
N GLY A 11 5.23 19.57 7.67
CA GLY A 11 5.04 19.16 9.07
C GLY A 11 3.87 18.21 9.33
N ILE A 12 4.20 16.98 9.75
CA ILE A 12 3.24 15.88 9.93
C ILE A 12 2.46 16.09 11.22
N ILE A 13 1.32 16.78 11.13
CA ILE A 13 0.22 16.56 12.08
C ILE A 13 -0.39 15.22 11.68
N GLU A 14 0.15 14.12 12.23
CA GLU A 14 -0.30 12.76 11.95
C GLU A 14 -1.76 12.64 12.40
N THR A 15 -2.69 12.72 11.44
CA THR A 15 -4.11 12.62 11.77
C THR A 15 -4.38 11.20 12.31
N PRO A 16 -5.34 11.02 13.24
CA PRO A 16 -5.71 9.69 13.74
C PRO A 16 -5.99 8.66 12.62
N GLN A 17 -6.43 9.16 11.46
CA GLN A 17 -6.69 8.41 10.24
C GLN A 17 -5.39 7.86 9.62
N GLU A 18 -4.36 8.68 9.45
CA GLU A 18 -3.07 8.26 8.89
C GLU A 18 -2.33 7.26 9.79
N LYS A 19 -2.45 7.41 11.11
CA LYS A 19 -1.92 6.44 12.08
C LYS A 19 -2.57 5.07 11.92
N ARG A 20 -3.90 5.03 11.70
CA ARG A 20 -4.62 3.79 11.44
C ARG A 20 -4.20 3.17 10.11
N GLU A 21 -4.01 3.97 9.07
CA GLU A 21 -3.50 3.46 7.80
C GLU A 21 -2.13 2.82 7.99
N ARG A 22 -1.18 3.48 8.65
CA ARG A 22 0.13 2.90 8.97
C ARG A 22 0.01 1.56 9.70
N PHE A 23 -0.83 1.48 10.72
CA PHE A 23 -1.05 0.22 11.45
C PHE A 23 -1.61 -0.88 10.54
N LEU A 24 -2.61 -0.56 9.70
CA LEU A 24 -3.14 -1.51 8.70
C LEU A 24 -2.05 -1.93 7.71
N MET A 25 -1.16 -1.02 7.34
CA MET A 25 -0.06 -1.26 6.42
C MET A 25 1.05 -2.13 7.01
N GLU A 26 1.33 -2.06 8.30
CA GLU A 26 2.44 -2.79 8.94
C GLU A 26 1.99 -4.07 9.63
N PHE A 27 0.77 -4.10 10.20
CA PHE A 27 0.31 -5.19 11.05
C PHE A 27 -0.82 -6.03 10.44
N GLU A 28 -1.85 -5.40 9.85
CA GLU A 28 -3.02 -6.16 9.35
C GLU A 28 -2.89 -6.65 7.91
N LYS A 29 -2.35 -5.83 7.01
CA LYS A 29 -2.14 -6.15 5.59
C LYS A 29 -0.76 -5.70 5.10
N PRO A 30 0.31 -6.31 5.65
CA PRO A 30 1.69 -5.94 5.33
C PRO A 30 2.12 -6.24 3.89
N PHE A 31 1.41 -7.12 3.19
CA PHE A 31 1.82 -7.56 1.86
C PHE A 31 1.13 -6.73 0.79
N LYS A 32 1.88 -5.81 0.17
CA LYS A 32 1.38 -4.96 -0.93
C LYS A 32 1.72 -5.57 -2.30
N CYS A 33 0.78 -5.50 -3.24
CA CYS A 33 1.05 -5.79 -4.64
C CYS A 33 1.68 -4.58 -5.32
N GLU A 34 2.82 -4.77 -5.98
CA GLU A 34 3.54 -3.68 -6.66
C GLU A 34 2.86 -3.23 -7.95
N LYS A 35 2.04 -4.08 -8.58
CA LYS A 35 1.35 -3.75 -9.84
C LYS A 35 0.05 -2.95 -9.63
N CYS A 36 -0.77 -3.30 -8.63
CA CYS A 36 -2.07 -2.66 -8.40
C CYS A 36 -2.22 -1.99 -7.02
N ASN A 37 -1.17 -1.97 -6.19
CA ASN A 37 -1.17 -1.41 -4.83
C ASN A 37 -2.13 -2.10 -3.82
N GLU A 38 -2.74 -3.23 -4.18
CA GLU A 38 -3.64 -3.98 -3.31
C GLU A 38 -2.89 -4.62 -2.13
N ARG A 39 -3.51 -4.62 -0.94
CA ARG A 39 -2.87 -5.06 0.31
C ARG A 39 -3.51 -6.33 0.84
N PHE A 40 -2.67 -7.27 1.29
CA PHE A 40 -3.06 -8.59 1.76
C PHE A 40 -2.52 -8.86 3.16
N LYS A 41 -3.31 -9.59 3.95
CA LYS A 41 -2.93 -10.05 5.30
C LYS A 41 -1.90 -11.17 5.34
N LYS A 42 -1.73 -11.92 4.25
CA LYS A 42 -0.79 -13.06 4.17
C LYS A 42 -0.12 -13.12 2.80
N LYS A 43 1.14 -13.58 2.76
CA LYS A 43 1.90 -13.83 1.52
C LYS A 43 1.19 -14.75 0.54
N LYS A 44 0.48 -15.78 1.02
CA LYS A 44 -0.25 -16.72 0.17
C LYS A 44 -1.28 -16.04 -0.72
N TYR A 45 -2.02 -15.08 -0.16
CA TYR A 45 -3.05 -14.33 -0.89
C TYR A 45 -2.42 -13.38 -1.89
N LEU A 46 -1.30 -12.74 -1.54
CA LEU A 46 -0.54 -11.93 -2.49
C LEU A 46 -0.02 -12.79 -3.66
N ARG A 47 0.52 -14.00 -3.41
CA ARG A 47 1.00 -14.89 -4.46
C ARG A 47 -0.13 -15.34 -5.38
N GLU A 48 -1.25 -15.75 -4.82
CA GLU A 48 -2.45 -16.13 -5.57
C GLU A 48 -2.97 -14.97 -6.41
N HIS A 49 -3.09 -13.78 -5.81
CA HIS A 49 -3.45 -12.56 -6.52
C HIS A 49 -2.48 -12.25 -7.67
N LYS A 50 -1.17 -12.36 -7.43
CA LYS A 50 -0.14 -12.15 -8.46
C LYS A 50 -0.33 -13.12 -9.63
N SER A 51 -0.60 -14.40 -9.34
CA SER A 51 -0.82 -15.43 -10.37
C SER A 51 -2.15 -15.25 -11.12
N GLN A 52 -3.23 -14.89 -10.43
CA GLN A 52 -4.58 -14.82 -11.02
C GLN A 52 -4.87 -13.48 -11.71
N ILE A 53 -4.46 -12.36 -11.11
CA ILE A 53 -4.78 -11.01 -11.59
C ILE A 53 -3.66 -10.45 -12.47
N HIS A 54 -2.41 -10.83 -12.21
CA HIS A 54 -1.26 -10.25 -12.87
C HIS A 54 -0.40 -11.21 -13.69
N SER A 55 -0.77 -12.50 -13.69
CA SER A 55 -0.17 -13.61 -14.46
C SER A 55 1.32 -13.43 -14.73
N TYR A 56 2.13 -13.54 -13.66
CA TYR A 56 3.59 -13.59 -13.73
C TYR A 56 4.14 -14.60 -12.73
#